data_AF-A0A0G3IEI5-F1
#
_entry.id   AF-A0A0G3IEI5-F1
#
_cell.length_a   1.000
_cell.length_b   1.000
_cell.length_c   1.000
_cell.angle_alpha   90.00
_cell.angle_beta   90.00
_cell.angle_gamma   90.00
#
_symmetry.space_group_name_H-M   'P 1'
#
loop_
_entity.id
_entity.type
_entity.pdbx_description
1 polymer ?
#
loop_
_entity_poly.entity_id
_entity_poly.type
_entity_poly.pdbx_seq_one_letter_code
_entity_poly.pdbx_strand_id
1 'polypeptide(L)'
;MSFEPTLPYLKPAPTQLAMTGDDWKSDRDVKAQARAEAARKKAAVECARKLEVARDALNVYLLACIDCNDASRSRGPDDGRMLLMSNMSEYAGFLRSVYDK
;
A
#
# COMPACT_ATOMS: atom_id res chain seq x y z
N MET A 1 35.35 38.95 62.53
CA MET A 1 34.26 38.16 61.92
C MET A 1 34.21 38.54 60.45
N SER A 2 34.84 37.74 59.61
CA SER A 2 34.95 37.95 58.15
C SER A 2 33.71 37.38 57.47
N PHE A 3 33.03 38.19 56.68
CA PHE A 3 31.82 37.82 55.95
C PHE A 3 32.23 37.29 54.56
N GLU A 4 32.07 35.99 54.32
CA GLU A 4 32.27 35.41 52.98
C GLU A 4 31.05 35.70 52.09
N PRO A 5 31.23 36.12 50.83
CA PRO A 5 30.11 36.34 49.93
C PRO A 5 29.64 35.00 49.35
N THR A 6 28.39 34.65 49.63
CA THR A 6 27.70 33.44 49.13
C THR A 6 27.61 33.45 47.60
N LEU A 7 28.06 32.36 46.96
CA LEU A 7 27.99 32.14 45.52
C LEU A 7 26.54 32.25 45.00
N PRO A 8 26.30 32.89 43.83
CA PRO A 8 24.97 32.96 43.25
C PRO A 8 24.50 31.58 42.76
N TYR A 9 23.31 31.18 43.21
CA TYR A 9 22.62 29.96 42.78
C TYR A 9 22.34 30.02 41.27
N LEU A 10 23.19 29.39 40.46
CA LEU A 10 22.92 29.16 39.03
C LEU A 10 21.78 28.15 38.94
N LYS A 11 20.57 28.62 38.60
CA LYS A 11 19.46 27.74 38.22
C LYS A 11 19.94 26.84 37.06
N PRO A 12 19.80 25.51 37.17
CA PRO A 12 20.13 24.65 36.04
C PRO A 12 19.21 25.04 34.88
N ALA A 13 19.81 25.32 33.72
CA ALA A 13 19.06 25.59 32.50
C ALA A 13 18.17 24.37 32.22
N PRO A 14 16.89 24.57 31.85
CA PRO A 14 16.02 23.45 31.53
C PRO A 14 16.62 22.73 30.32
N THR A 15 17.07 21.51 30.56
CA THR A 15 17.50 20.59 29.50
C THR A 15 16.33 20.45 28.54
N GLN A 16 16.47 20.98 27.32
CA GLN A 16 15.49 20.72 26.27
C GLN A 16 15.43 19.21 26.08
N LEU A 17 14.35 18.59 26.56
CA LEU A 17 14.00 17.22 26.20
C LEU A 17 13.91 17.21 24.68
N ALA A 18 14.86 16.51 24.05
CA ALA A 18 14.84 16.26 22.63
C ALA A 18 13.59 15.42 22.36
N MET A 19 12.48 16.09 22.02
CA MET A 19 11.25 15.46 21.57
C MET A 19 11.60 14.73 20.28
N THR A 20 11.78 13.42 20.37
CA THR A 20 12.10 12.59 19.22
C THR A 20 10.89 12.51 18.30
N GLY A 21 11.13 12.24 17.01
CA GLY A 21 10.14 12.39 15.92
C GLY A 21 8.86 11.56 15.98
N ASP A 22 8.57 10.87 17.08
CA ASP A 22 7.27 10.23 17.35
C ASP A 22 6.42 10.98 18.39
N ASP A 23 7.01 11.89 19.18
CA ASP A 23 6.35 12.60 20.28
C ASP A 23 5.39 13.73 19.83
N TRP A 24 5.29 13.98 18.52
CA TRP A 24 4.45 15.03 17.93
C TRP A 24 3.17 14.52 17.25
N LYS A 25 2.99 13.20 17.10
CA LYS A 25 1.77 12.63 16.51
C LYS A 25 0.70 12.48 17.56
N SER A 26 -0.45 13.11 17.36
CA SER A 26 -1.56 12.92 18.28
C SER A 26 -2.13 11.50 18.18
N ASP A 27 -2.70 10.97 19.25
CA ASP A 27 -3.43 9.69 19.25
C ASP A 27 -4.48 9.61 18.13
N ARG A 28 -5.07 10.77 17.79
CA ARG A 28 -6.03 10.89 16.70
C ARG A 28 -5.38 10.60 15.35
N ASP A 29 -4.17 11.11 15.12
CA ASP A 29 -3.44 10.93 13.87
C ASP A 29 -3.00 9.48 13.70
N VAL A 30 -2.50 8.85 14.77
CA VAL A 30 -2.16 7.42 14.80
C VAL A 30 -3.38 6.57 14.44
N LYS A 31 -4.55 6.85 15.06
CA LYS A 31 -5.81 6.14 14.77
C LYS A 31 -6.33 6.42 13.35
N ALA A 32 -6.13 7.62 12.82
CA ALA A 32 -6.51 7.95 11.46
C ALA A 32 -5.65 7.18 10.44
N GLN A 33 -4.34 7.14 10.66
CA GLN A 33 -3.40 6.39 9.84
C GLN A 33 -3.73 4.89 9.84
N ALA A 34 -3.93 4.28 11.00
CA ALA A 34 -4.28 2.86 11.11
C ALA A 34 -5.57 2.51 10.33
N ARG A 35 -6.59 3.39 10.37
CA ARG A 35 -7.82 3.23 9.59
C ARG A 35 -7.59 3.32 8.09
N ALA A 36 -6.77 4.28 7.64
CA ALA A 36 -6.42 4.43 6.23
C ALA A 36 -5.67 3.20 5.69
N GLU A 37 -4.72 2.68 6.47
CA GLU A 37 -3.96 1.48 6.12
C GLU A 37 -4.85 0.23 6.05
N ALA A 38 -5.78 0.07 7.00
CA ALA A 38 -6.77 -1.01 6.97
C ALA A 38 -7.70 -0.91 5.75
N ALA A 39 -8.15 0.29 5.40
CA ALA A 39 -8.96 0.53 4.20
C ALA A 39 -8.18 0.18 2.93
N ARG A 40 -6.89 0.56 2.84
CA ARG A 40 -6.02 0.18 1.73
C ARG A 40 -5.87 -1.34 1.62
N LYS A 41 -5.62 -2.05 2.73
CA LYS A 41 -5.52 -3.52 2.75
C LYS A 41 -6.79 -4.16 2.18
N LYS A 42 -7.96 -3.73 2.67
CA LYS A 42 -9.26 -4.23 2.21
C LYS A 42 -9.46 -3.97 0.71
N ALA A 43 -9.16 -2.76 0.25
CA ALA A 43 -9.29 -2.40 -1.16
C ALA A 43 -8.35 -3.20 -2.06
N ALA A 44 -7.11 -3.46 -1.61
CA ALA A 44 -6.13 -4.25 -2.36
C ALA A 44 -6.58 -5.71 -2.54
N VAL A 45 -7.08 -6.36 -1.49
CA VAL A 45 -7.57 -7.74 -1.56
C VAL A 45 -8.78 -7.84 -2.50
N GLU A 46 -9.73 -6.90 -2.40
CA GLU A 46 -10.89 -6.88 -3.29
C GLU A 46 -10.51 -6.57 -4.75
N CYS A 47 -9.51 -5.69 -4.96
CA CYS A 47 -8.96 -5.42 -6.28
C CYS A 47 -8.36 -6.70 -6.89
N ALA A 48 -7.51 -7.42 -6.15
CA ALA A 48 -6.90 -8.67 -6.60
C ALA A 48 -7.96 -9.70 -7.01
N ARG A 49 -9.00 -9.87 -6.19
CA ARG A 49 -10.12 -10.77 -6.49
C ARG A 49 -10.84 -10.39 -7.79
N LYS A 50 -11.08 -9.10 -8.02
CA LYS A 50 -11.75 -8.63 -9.25
C LYS A 50 -10.87 -8.79 -10.49
N LEU A 51 -9.56 -8.64 -10.36
CA LEU A 51 -8.61 -8.86 -11.46
C LEU A 51 -8.60 -10.32 -11.91
N GLU A 52 -8.64 -11.26 -10.98
CA GLU A 52 -8.76 -12.70 -11.28
C GLU A 52 -10.05 -13.01 -12.05
N VAL A 53 -11.19 -12.49 -11.57
CA VAL A 53 -12.48 -12.64 -12.25
C VAL A 53 -12.46 -12.01 -13.65
N ALA A 54 -11.87 -10.82 -13.80
CA ALA A 54 -11.76 -10.14 -15.09
C ALA A 54 -10.86 -10.92 -16.06
N ARG A 55 -9.75 -11.50 -15.57
CA ARG A 55 -8.88 -12.39 -16.36
C ARG A 55 -9.65 -13.59 -16.89
N ASP A 56 -10.42 -14.25 -16.04
CA ASP A 56 -11.19 -15.43 -16.43
C ASP A 56 -12.26 -15.08 -17.47
N ALA A 57 -12.96 -13.95 -17.30
CA ALA A 57 -13.91 -13.46 -18.29
C ALA A 57 -13.24 -13.15 -19.63
N LEU A 58 -12.04 -12.55 -19.63
CA LEU A 58 -11.29 -12.26 -20.85
C LEU A 58 -10.82 -13.54 -21.55
N ASN A 59 -10.45 -14.57 -20.79
CA ASN A 59 -10.07 -15.86 -21.34
C ASN A 59 -11.26 -16.53 -22.05
N VAL A 60 -12.44 -16.51 -21.43
CA VAL A 60 -13.68 -17.01 -22.06
C VAL A 60 -13.99 -16.26 -23.34
N TYR A 61 -13.84 -14.93 -23.35
CA TYR A 61 -14.00 -14.12 -24.56
C TYR A 61 -12.99 -14.49 -25.66
N LEU A 62 -11.72 -14.67 -25.30
CA LEU A 62 -10.69 -15.09 -26.26
C LEU A 62 -11.02 -16.45 -26.89
N LEU A 63 -11.50 -17.42 -26.11
CA LEU A 63 -11.94 -18.72 -26.62
C LEU A 63 -13.12 -18.57 -27.60
N ALA A 64 -14.12 -17.77 -27.24
CA ALA A 64 -15.24 -17.49 -28.15
C ALA A 64 -14.77 -16.86 -29.48
N CYS A 65 -13.79 -15.95 -29.44
CA CYS A 65 -13.19 -15.40 -30.67
C CYS A 65 -12.45 -16.44 -31.50
N ILE A 66 -11.82 -17.44 -30.87
CA ILE A 66 -11.18 -18.55 -31.56
C ILE A 66 -12.22 -19.42 -32.27
N ASP A 67 -13.33 -19.71 -31.59
CA ASP A 67 -14.43 -20.52 -32.10
C ASP A 67 -15.16 -19.86 -33.28
N CYS A 68 -15.35 -18.53 -33.25
CA CYS A 68 -15.96 -17.77 -34.35
C CYS A 68 -15.20 -17.91 -35.68
N ASN A 69 -13.89 -18.18 -35.63
CA ASN A 69 -13.03 -18.37 -36.81
C ASN A 69 -13.14 -17.26 -37.88
N ASP A 70 -13.38 -16.03 -37.46
CA ASP A 70 -13.68 -14.86 -38.31
C ASP A 70 -12.49 -13.87 -38.38
N ALA A 71 -11.27 -14.41 -38.31
CA ALA A 71 -10.02 -13.64 -38.12
C ALA A 71 -9.87 -12.94 -36.75
N SER A 72 -10.79 -13.13 -35.80
CA SER A 72 -10.66 -12.63 -34.41
C SER A 72 -9.79 -13.50 -33.49
N ARG A 73 -9.15 -14.54 -34.04
CA ARG A 73 -8.24 -15.46 -33.34
C ARG A 73 -7.08 -14.72 -32.65
N SER A 74 -6.34 -15.46 -31.82
CA SER A 74 -5.15 -14.92 -31.15
C SER A 74 -4.15 -14.34 -32.15
N ARG A 75 -3.60 -13.15 -31.84
CA ARG A 75 -2.50 -12.52 -32.60
C ARG A 75 -1.12 -12.98 -32.13
N GLY A 76 -1.04 -14.03 -31.32
CA GLY A 76 0.21 -14.52 -30.77
C GLY A 76 0.76 -13.60 -29.65
N PRO A 77 2.07 -13.35 -29.59
CA PRO A 77 2.69 -12.55 -28.52
C PRO A 77 2.17 -11.12 -28.40
N ASP A 78 1.75 -10.51 -29.51
CA ASP A 78 1.26 -9.12 -29.55
C ASP A 78 -0.26 -9.03 -29.31
N ASP A 79 -0.91 -10.13 -28.90
CA ASP A 79 -2.32 -10.10 -28.56
C ASP A 79 -2.55 -9.33 -27.25
N GLY A 80 -3.15 -8.14 -27.37
CA GLY A 80 -3.47 -7.29 -26.22
C GLY A 80 -4.34 -7.98 -25.17
N ARG A 81 -5.16 -8.97 -25.54
CA ARG A 81 -5.94 -9.76 -24.57
C ARG A 81 -5.03 -10.64 -23.71
N MET A 82 -4.05 -11.30 -24.34
CA MET A 82 -3.07 -12.13 -23.63
C MET A 82 -2.21 -11.29 -22.69
N LEU A 83 -1.71 -10.15 -23.17
CA LEU A 83 -0.92 -9.21 -22.36
C LEU A 83 -1.73 -8.68 -21.18
N LEU A 84 -2.99 -8.29 -21.42
CA LEU A 84 -3.87 -7.80 -20.35
C LEU A 84 -4.13 -8.88 -19.29
N MET A 85 -4.40 -10.13 -19.69
CA MET A 85 -4.55 -11.25 -18.74
C MET A 85 -3.30 -11.49 -17.91
N SER A 86 -2.12 -11.44 -18.55
CA SER A 86 -0.83 -11.57 -17.85
C SER A 86 -0.65 -10.48 -16.80
N ASN A 87 -0.86 -9.22 -17.19
CA ASN A 87 -0.72 -8.07 -16.30
C ASN A 87 -1.71 -8.12 -15.12
N MET A 88 -2.96 -8.53 -15.37
CA MET A 88 -3.95 -8.71 -14.31
C MET A 88 -3.52 -9.79 -13.32
N SER A 89 -3.02 -10.93 -13.83
CA SER A 89 -2.54 -12.04 -12.99
C SER A 89 -1.31 -11.66 -12.16
N GLU A 90 -0.35 -10.97 -12.77
CA GLU A 90 0.85 -10.50 -12.08
C GLU A 90 0.51 -9.52 -10.97
N TYR A 91 -0.32 -8.52 -11.27
CA TYR A 91 -0.67 -7.48 -10.30
C TYR A 91 -1.56 -8.04 -9.17
N ALA A 92 -2.49 -8.94 -9.47
CA ALA A 92 -3.28 -9.63 -8.45
C ALA A 92 -2.38 -10.45 -7.50
N GLY A 93 -1.40 -11.19 -8.05
CA GLY A 93 -0.40 -11.93 -7.27
C GLY A 93 0.43 -11.02 -6.37
N PHE A 94 0.90 -9.88 -6.89
CA PHE A 94 1.59 -8.87 -6.10
C PHE A 94 0.72 -8.37 -4.94
N LEU A 95 -0.52 -7.95 -5.21
CA LEU A 95 -1.43 -7.45 -4.18
C LEU A 95 -1.70 -8.48 -3.09
N ARG A 96 -1.92 -9.75 -3.45
CA ARG A 96 -2.08 -10.84 -2.47
C ARG A 96 -0.82 -11.05 -1.65
N SER A 97 0.35 -11.08 -2.30
CA SER A 97 1.62 -11.28 -1.58
C SER A 97 1.92 -10.18 -0.55
N VAL A 98 1.44 -8.95 -0.77
CA VAL A 98 1.65 -7.82 0.15
C VAL A 98 0.55 -7.74 1.21
N TYR A 99 -0.71 -7.93 0.83
CA TYR A 99 -1.88 -7.60 1.66
C TYR A 99 -2.72 -8.80 2.12
N ASP A 100 -2.47 -10.00 1.62
CA ASP A 100 -3.20 -11.24 1.98
C ASP A 100 -2.26 -12.22 2.71
N LYS A 101 -1.47 -11.68 3.63
CA LYS A 101 -0.67 -12.43 4.61
C LYS A 101 -1.43 -12.57 5.93
#